data_AF-A0A8J7S8T7-F1
#
_entry.id   AF-A0A8J7S8T7-F1
#
_cell.length_a   1.000
_cell.length_b   1.000
_cell.length_c   1.000
_cell.angle_alpha   90.00
_cell.angle_beta   90.00
_cell.angle_gamma   90.00
#
_symmetry.space_group_name_H-M   'P 1'
#
loop_
_entity.id
_entity.type
_entity.pdbx_description
1 polymer ?
#
loop_
_entity_poly.entity_id
_entity_poly.type
_entity_poly.pdbx_seq_one_letter_code
_entity_poly.pdbx_strand_id
1 'polypeptide(L)'
;MTPKNFTQSQVVDACRILFPGALIQQEFLQKLHVLTVKRNYRKLAKECHPDCCAEPARAAMAAEQFRRINNAYELLCAFVREREIRTPARSQAYRPAATPQAATQEVRPKQQGERVFRPRPVIPKPARNPDDVYYDGPLPTYRLKFGLYLYYKGVIPYSAIVKALMWQRDMRPPIGQLAVAWGFLEPHFVSVIRAATEIPGTFGERAVKLGLLSEAQMGVLLLHQKMMQTHVGRYFVGKGYLTEWELNKHLREMHRFNQGIPEKGSRKGK
;
A
#
# COMPACT_ATOMS: atom_id res chain seq x y z
N MET A 1 -17.50 11.72 -4.96
CA MET A 1 -16.13 12.18 -5.25
C MET A 1 -16.23 13.09 -6.46
N THR A 2 -15.93 14.37 -6.29
CA THR A 2 -15.94 15.34 -7.39
C THR A 2 -14.81 15.00 -8.36
N PRO A 3 -15.05 14.99 -9.68
CA PRO A 3 -13.98 14.80 -10.65
C PRO A 3 -13.02 15.99 -10.53
N LYS A 4 -11.78 15.75 -10.10
CA LYS A 4 -10.73 16.76 -10.23
C LYS A 4 -10.48 16.95 -11.72
N ASN A 5 -10.84 18.12 -12.25
CA ASN A 5 -10.50 18.50 -13.62
C ASN A 5 -9.00 18.78 -13.66
N PHE A 6 -8.21 17.82 -14.14
CA PHE A 6 -6.78 17.99 -14.36
C PHE A 6 -6.58 18.79 -15.65
N THR A 7 -5.87 19.91 -15.59
CA THR A 7 -5.47 20.62 -16.82
C THR A 7 -4.29 19.90 -17.47
N GLN A 8 -4.27 19.88 -18.81
CA GLN A 8 -3.20 19.21 -19.57
C GLN A 8 -1.81 19.80 -19.22
N SER A 9 -1.72 21.10 -18.97
CA SER A 9 -0.47 21.77 -18.55
C SER A 9 0.06 21.19 -17.23
N GLN A 10 -0.80 21.06 -16.21
CA GLN A 10 -0.39 20.53 -14.90
C GLN A 10 0.14 19.10 -14.96
N VAL A 11 -0.45 18.25 -15.82
CA VAL A 11 0.00 16.86 -15.99
C VAL A 11 1.35 16.81 -16.72
N VAL A 12 1.54 17.66 -17.73
CA VAL A 12 2.82 17.78 -18.45
C VAL A 12 3.92 18.29 -17.53
N ASP A 13 3.63 19.32 -16.73
CA ASP A 13 4.60 19.89 -15.78
C ASP A 13 4.94 18.90 -14.65
N ALA A 14 3.96 18.17 -14.14
CA ALA A 14 4.21 17.08 -13.19
C ALA A 14 5.05 15.96 -13.81
N CYS A 15 4.86 15.63 -15.09
CA CYS A 15 5.71 14.68 -15.80
C CYS A 15 7.15 15.19 -15.97
N ARG A 16 7.34 16.49 -16.24
CA ARG A 16 8.69 17.10 -16.35
C ARG A 16 9.46 16.99 -15.03
N ILE A 17 8.78 17.13 -13.91
CA ILE A 17 9.38 17.03 -12.57
C ILE A 17 9.75 15.56 -12.23
N LEU A 18 8.89 14.59 -12.56
CA LEU A 18 9.08 13.18 -12.18
C LEU A 18 9.89 12.33 -13.18
N PHE A 19 10.01 12.81 -14.42
CA PHE A 19 10.74 12.16 -15.49
C PHE A 19 11.72 13.15 -16.14
N PRO A 20 12.76 13.59 -15.41
CA PRO A 20 13.77 14.48 -15.98
C PRO A 20 14.43 13.76 -17.18
N GLY A 21 14.28 14.35 -18.37
CA GLY A 21 14.83 13.80 -19.63
C GLY A 21 13.88 12.91 -20.46
N ALA A 22 12.63 12.70 -20.05
CA ALA A 22 11.66 12.00 -20.91
C ALA A 22 11.02 12.95 -21.93
N LEU A 23 10.89 12.50 -23.17
CA LEU A 23 10.07 13.19 -24.18
C LEU A 23 8.60 12.99 -23.84
N ILE A 24 7.98 14.01 -23.24
CA ILE A 24 6.58 13.98 -22.80
C ILE A 24 5.69 14.24 -24.01
N GLN A 25 5.46 13.20 -24.78
CA GLN A 25 4.51 13.18 -25.90
C GLN A 25 3.15 12.63 -25.45
N GLN A 26 2.09 12.87 -26.23
CA GLN A 26 0.74 12.40 -25.92
C GLN A 26 0.67 10.87 -25.74
N GLU A 27 1.46 10.12 -26.50
CA GLU A 27 1.59 8.66 -26.34
C GLU A 27 2.20 8.24 -24.99
N PHE A 28 3.15 9.02 -24.47
CA PHE A 28 3.77 8.76 -23.17
C PHE A 28 2.72 8.87 -22.06
N LEU A 29 1.87 9.91 -22.13
CA LEU A 29 0.77 10.12 -21.18
C LEU A 29 -0.30 9.02 -21.25
N GLN A 30 -0.49 8.39 -22.41
CA GLN A 30 -1.39 7.24 -22.56
C GLN A 30 -0.81 5.94 -21.99
N LYS A 31 0.51 5.73 -22.15
CA LYS A 31 1.22 4.53 -21.68
C LYS A 31 1.71 4.65 -20.22
N LEU A 32 1.57 5.82 -19.59
CA LEU A 32 2.00 6.07 -18.22
C LEU A 32 1.23 5.19 -17.23
N HIS A 33 1.94 4.36 -16.47
CA HIS A 33 1.37 3.41 -15.51
C HIS A 33 1.78 3.76 -14.07
N VAL A 34 0.91 3.46 -13.09
CA VAL A 34 1.12 3.80 -11.67
C VAL A 34 2.43 3.22 -11.13
N LEU A 35 2.83 2.03 -11.56
CA LEU A 35 4.09 1.40 -11.14
C LEU A 35 5.33 2.17 -11.61
N THR A 36 5.28 2.71 -12.83
CA THR A 36 6.38 3.50 -13.41
C THR A 36 6.53 4.82 -12.66
N VAL A 37 5.41 5.48 -12.34
CA VAL A 37 5.37 6.70 -11.51
C VAL A 37 5.96 6.43 -10.12
N LYS A 38 5.54 5.35 -9.45
CA LYS A 38 6.08 4.93 -8.15
C LYS A 38 7.56 4.56 -8.18
N ARG A 39 8.07 4.01 -9.29
CA ARG A 39 9.49 3.65 -9.43
C ARG A 39 10.35 4.90 -9.50
N ASN A 40 10.01 5.85 -10.37
CA ASN A 40 10.78 7.09 -10.50
C ASN A 40 10.64 7.98 -9.27
N TYR A 41 9.47 8.02 -8.65
CA TYR A 41 9.30 8.70 -7.37
C TYR A 41 10.28 8.17 -6.31
N ARG A 42 10.37 6.85 -6.12
CA ARG A 42 11.29 6.26 -5.14
C ARG A 42 12.76 6.56 -5.45
N LYS A 43 13.13 6.63 -6.74
CA LYS A 43 14.48 7.01 -7.16
C LYS A 43 14.78 8.47 -6.80
N LEU A 44 13.92 9.40 -7.24
CA LEU A 44 14.08 10.84 -6.99
C LEU A 44 13.97 11.20 -5.50
N ALA A 45 13.06 10.57 -4.77
CA ALA A 45 12.90 10.78 -3.32
C ALA A 45 14.15 10.34 -2.54
N LYS A 46 14.87 9.32 -3.03
CA LYS A 46 16.14 8.87 -2.45
C LYS A 46 17.29 9.83 -2.78
N GLU A 47 17.28 10.41 -3.98
CA GLU A 47 18.32 11.35 -4.46
C GLU A 47 18.15 12.77 -3.89
N CYS A 48 16.92 13.21 -3.64
CA CYS A 48 16.60 14.57 -3.15
C CYS A 48 16.21 14.61 -1.67
N HIS A 49 16.64 13.64 -0.86
CA HIS A 49 16.27 13.61 0.55
C HIS A 49 16.98 14.72 1.34
N PRO A 50 16.24 15.57 2.10
CA PRO A 50 16.83 16.71 2.80
C PRO A 50 17.83 16.31 3.90
N ASP A 51 17.68 15.13 4.51
CA ASP A 51 18.62 14.62 5.55
C ASP A 51 20.03 14.29 5.04
N CYS A 52 20.28 14.35 3.74
CA CYS A 52 21.62 14.19 3.18
C CYS A 52 22.38 15.53 3.03
N CYS A 53 21.75 16.68 3.33
CA CYS A 53 22.33 18.00 3.16
C CYS A 53 22.67 18.63 4.53
N ALA A 54 23.97 18.71 4.85
CA ALA A 54 24.44 19.33 6.11
C ALA A 54 24.27 20.86 6.17
N GLU A 55 24.12 21.52 5.02
CA GLU A 55 24.04 22.99 4.90
C GLU A 55 22.57 23.49 4.92
N PRO A 56 22.19 24.42 5.80
CA PRO A 56 20.80 24.84 6.01
C PRO A 56 20.15 25.49 4.78
N ALA A 57 20.91 26.28 4.00
CA ALA A 57 20.41 26.87 2.75
C ALA A 57 20.15 25.79 1.67
N ARG A 58 21.00 24.76 1.60
CA ARG A 58 20.83 23.63 0.68
C ARG A 58 19.72 22.68 1.13
N ALA A 59 19.52 22.53 2.44
CA ALA A 59 18.41 21.77 3.01
C ALA A 59 17.05 22.41 2.70
N ALA A 60 16.93 23.74 2.76
CA ALA A 60 15.71 24.46 2.38
C ALA A 60 15.38 24.27 0.88
N MET A 61 16.38 24.36 0.00
CA MET A 61 16.20 24.10 -1.44
C MET A 61 15.86 22.62 -1.73
N ALA A 62 16.49 21.68 -1.02
CA ALA A 62 16.19 20.25 -1.13
C ALA A 62 14.78 19.92 -0.63
N ALA A 63 14.32 20.55 0.45
CA ALA A 63 12.97 20.39 0.98
C ALA A 63 11.90 20.92 0.02
N GLU A 64 12.13 22.09 -0.60
CA GLU A 64 11.23 22.63 -1.62
C GLU A 64 11.21 21.75 -2.89
N GLN A 65 12.38 21.25 -3.31
CA GLN A 65 12.47 20.30 -4.43
C GLN A 65 11.74 18.98 -4.11
N PHE A 66 11.87 18.46 -2.90
CA PHE A 66 11.17 17.26 -2.44
C PHE A 66 9.65 17.48 -2.39
N ARG A 67 9.19 18.65 -1.95
CA ARG A 67 7.78 19.05 -1.96
C ARG A 67 7.23 19.08 -3.39
N ARG A 68 7.98 19.63 -4.35
CA ARG A 68 7.61 19.63 -5.78
C ARG A 68 7.50 18.21 -6.34
N ILE A 69 8.42 17.32 -5.99
CA ILE A 69 8.40 15.91 -6.40
C ILE A 69 7.19 15.18 -5.81
N ASN A 70 6.86 15.40 -4.53
CA ASN A 70 5.69 14.82 -3.88
C ASN A 70 4.38 15.30 -4.53
N ASN A 71 4.24 16.62 -4.75
CA ASN A 71 3.07 17.18 -5.42
C ASN A 71 2.90 16.61 -6.85
N ALA A 72 3.98 16.51 -7.61
CA ALA A 72 3.96 15.89 -8.94
C ALA A 72 3.56 14.40 -8.88
N TYR A 73 4.04 13.66 -7.88
CA TYR A 73 3.71 12.25 -7.68
C TYR A 73 2.22 12.03 -7.39
N GLU A 74 1.67 12.85 -6.49
CA GLU A 74 0.24 12.77 -6.14
C GLU A 74 -0.65 13.11 -7.33
N LEU A 75 -0.31 14.17 -8.08
CA LEU A 75 -1.03 14.57 -9.29
C LEU A 75 -1.02 13.46 -10.35
N LEU A 76 0.13 12.85 -10.64
CA LEU A 76 0.23 11.78 -11.63
C LEU A 76 -0.47 10.50 -11.18
N CYS A 77 -0.41 10.16 -9.88
CA CYS A 77 -1.15 9.02 -9.34
C CYS A 77 -2.67 9.23 -9.38
N ALA A 78 -3.14 10.48 -9.22
CA ALA A 78 -4.56 10.80 -9.35
C ALA A 78 -5.00 10.76 -10.82
N PHE A 79 -4.20 11.32 -11.73
CA PHE A 79 -4.45 11.31 -13.17
C PHE A 79 -4.52 9.88 -13.75
N VAL A 80 -3.55 9.02 -13.44
CA VAL A 80 -3.54 7.63 -13.95
C VAL A 80 -4.73 6.83 -13.41
N ARG A 81 -5.10 7.01 -12.14
CA ARG A 81 -6.28 6.36 -11.56
C ARG A 81 -7.58 6.82 -12.23
N GLU A 82 -7.75 8.11 -12.46
CA GLU A 82 -8.92 8.66 -13.16
C GLU A 82 -8.99 8.17 -14.63
N ARG A 83 -7.83 8.06 -15.31
CA ARG A 83 -7.74 7.52 -16.67
C ARG A 83 -8.11 6.03 -16.74
N GLU A 84 -7.61 5.23 -15.80
CA GLU A 84 -7.95 3.81 -15.69
C GLU A 84 -9.44 3.58 -15.39
N ILE A 85 -10.09 4.52 -14.69
CA ILE A 85 -11.54 4.50 -14.43
C ILE A 85 -12.35 4.87 -15.69
N ARG A 86 -11.92 5.90 -16.45
CA ARG A 86 -12.67 6.39 -17.63
C ARG A 86 -12.50 5.54 -18.89
N THR A 87 -11.41 4.79 -19.00
CA THR A 87 -11.14 3.90 -20.13
C THR A 87 -10.71 2.53 -19.61
N PRO A 88 -11.64 1.60 -19.32
CA PRO A 88 -11.32 0.24 -18.87
C PRO A 88 -10.73 -0.66 -19.99
N ALA A 89 -10.34 -0.08 -21.13
CA ALA A 89 -9.84 -0.82 -22.28
C ALA A 89 -8.31 -1.04 -22.20
N ARG A 90 -7.94 -2.32 -22.09
CA ARG A 90 -6.62 -2.88 -22.38
C ARG A 90 -5.52 -2.51 -21.37
N SER A 91 -5.58 -3.17 -20.22
CA SER A 91 -4.41 -3.50 -19.41
C SER A 91 -3.43 -4.36 -20.23
N GLN A 92 -2.71 -3.71 -21.15
CA GLN A 92 -1.48 -4.23 -21.71
C GLN A 92 -0.50 -4.36 -20.55
N ALA A 93 -0.32 -5.61 -20.10
CA ALA A 93 0.70 -5.97 -19.14
C ALA A 93 2.04 -5.36 -19.59
N TYR A 94 2.53 -4.41 -18.80
CA TYR A 94 3.86 -3.84 -18.98
C TYR A 94 4.89 -4.98 -18.91
N ARG A 95 5.43 -5.35 -20.07
CA ARG A 95 6.66 -6.14 -20.20
C ARG A 95 7.81 -5.13 -20.26
N PRO A 96 8.80 -5.17 -19.35
CA PRO A 96 9.99 -4.34 -19.50
C PRO A 96 10.70 -4.72 -20.81
N ALA A 97 11.08 -3.71 -21.58
CA ALA A 97 11.85 -3.89 -22.80
C ALA A 97 13.15 -4.64 -22.48
N ALA A 98 13.30 -5.83 -23.05
CA ALA A 98 14.57 -6.53 -23.08
C ALA A 98 15.54 -5.74 -23.95
N THR A 99 16.79 -5.70 -23.50
CA THR A 99 17.96 -5.20 -24.23
C THR A 99 17.99 -5.72 -25.68
N PRO A 100 18.36 -4.90 -26.67
CA PRO A 100 18.49 -5.35 -28.05
C PRO A 100 19.74 -6.21 -28.18
N GLN A 101 19.58 -7.54 -28.16
CA GLN A 101 20.57 -8.46 -28.72
C GLN A 101 20.21 -8.74 -30.16
N ALA A 102 21.25 -8.70 -30.98
CA ALA A 102 21.23 -8.68 -32.44
C ALA A 102 20.29 -9.71 -33.07
N ALA A 103 19.62 -9.25 -34.11
CA ALA A 103 18.80 -10.06 -34.99
C ALA A 103 19.67 -11.05 -35.76
N THR A 104 19.51 -12.34 -35.46
CA THR A 104 19.65 -13.40 -36.46
C THR A 104 18.25 -13.97 -36.69
N GLN A 105 17.72 -13.67 -37.87
CA GLN A 105 16.48 -14.23 -38.38
C GLN A 105 16.73 -15.70 -38.76
N GLU A 106 16.36 -16.63 -37.90
CA GLU A 106 16.12 -18.01 -38.32
C GLU A 106 14.62 -18.27 -38.40
N VAL A 107 14.15 -18.46 -39.63
CA VAL A 107 12.78 -18.83 -39.99
C VAL A 107 12.51 -20.22 -39.42
N ARG A 108 11.72 -20.28 -38.34
CA ARG A 108 11.32 -21.57 -37.75
C ARG A 108 9.99 -22.03 -38.38
N PRO A 109 9.92 -23.23 -38.98
CA PRO A 109 8.72 -23.70 -39.67
C PRO A 109 7.58 -23.98 -38.69
N LYS A 110 6.35 -23.63 -39.10
CA LYS A 110 5.11 -23.89 -38.36
C LYS A 110 4.83 -25.41 -38.33
N GLN A 111 5.22 -26.07 -37.25
CA GLN A 111 4.70 -27.41 -36.94
C GLN A 111 3.46 -27.27 -36.06
N GLN A 112 2.36 -27.86 -36.53
CA GLN A 112 1.11 -28.05 -35.80
C GLN A 112 1.37 -29.05 -34.67
N GLY A 113 1.88 -28.58 -33.53
CA GLY A 113 2.04 -29.37 -32.32
C GLY A 113 0.86 -29.13 -31.38
N GLU A 114 0.23 -30.23 -30.94
CA GLU A 114 -0.77 -30.24 -29.87
C GLU A 114 -0.32 -29.38 -28.69
N ARG A 115 -1.22 -28.57 -28.15
CA ARG A 115 -0.95 -27.74 -26.96
C ARG A 115 -0.75 -28.64 -25.75
N VAL A 116 0.48 -29.08 -25.52
CA VAL A 116 0.87 -29.75 -24.28
C VAL A 116 0.63 -28.78 -23.12
N PHE A 117 -0.38 -29.07 -22.29
CA PHE A 117 -0.65 -28.34 -21.06
C PHE A 117 0.55 -28.50 -20.14
N ARG A 118 1.42 -27.48 -20.07
CA ARG A 118 2.50 -27.47 -19.07
C ARG A 118 1.85 -27.21 -17.72
N PRO A 119 1.86 -28.18 -16.77
CA PRO A 119 1.33 -27.94 -15.44
C PRO A 119 2.09 -26.76 -14.82
N ARG A 120 1.34 -25.83 -14.21
CA ARG A 120 1.91 -24.69 -13.52
C ARG A 120 2.85 -25.21 -12.43
N PRO A 121 4.08 -24.69 -12.28
CA PRO A 121 4.99 -25.14 -11.24
C PRO A 121 4.29 -25.01 -9.88
N VAL A 122 4.09 -26.15 -9.21
CA VAL A 122 3.54 -26.23 -7.86
C VAL A 122 4.66 -25.76 -6.95
N ILE A 123 4.58 -24.52 -6.47
CA ILE A 123 5.48 -24.03 -5.43
C ILE A 123 5.16 -24.86 -4.17
N PRO A 124 6.11 -25.66 -3.65
CA PRO A 124 5.85 -26.48 -2.47
C PRO A 124 5.52 -25.56 -1.30
N LYS A 125 4.32 -25.72 -0.74
CA LYS A 125 3.92 -25.02 0.47
C LYS A 125 4.73 -25.60 1.64
N PRO A 126 5.14 -24.76 2.61
CA PRO A 126 5.74 -25.28 3.84
C PRO A 126 4.79 -26.31 4.47
N ALA A 127 5.36 -27.40 4.97
CA ALA A 127 4.59 -28.44 5.64
C ALA A 127 3.76 -27.83 6.78
N ARG A 128 2.49 -28.22 6.88
CA ARG A 128 1.59 -27.75 7.93
C ARG A 128 2.16 -28.21 9.27
N ASN A 129 2.21 -27.30 10.25
CA ASN A 129 2.64 -27.67 11.59
C ASN A 129 1.60 -28.65 12.18
N PRO A 130 1.99 -29.81 12.72
CA PRO A 130 1.05 -30.78 13.27
C PRO A 130 0.17 -30.22 14.40
N ASP A 131 0.68 -29.24 15.15
CA ASP A 131 -0.01 -28.63 16.30
C ASP A 131 -1.01 -27.53 15.90
N ASP A 132 -1.06 -27.13 14.63
CA ASP A 132 -1.93 -26.06 14.18
C ASP A 132 -3.37 -26.55 13.98
N VAL A 133 -4.31 -26.00 14.75
CA VAL A 133 -5.74 -26.30 14.62
C VAL A 133 -6.35 -25.51 13.46
N TYR A 134 -6.83 -26.23 12.46
CA TYR A 134 -7.56 -25.69 11.31
C TYR A 134 -9.07 -25.82 11.53
N TYR A 135 -9.82 -24.86 10.99
CA TYR A 135 -11.27 -24.94 10.98
C TYR A 135 -11.75 -25.87 9.86
N ASP A 136 -12.67 -26.77 10.21
CA ASP A 136 -13.29 -27.74 9.28
C ASP A 136 -14.83 -27.61 9.21
N GLY A 137 -15.40 -26.59 9.86
CA GLY A 137 -16.84 -26.36 9.86
C GLY A 137 -17.36 -25.61 8.62
N PRO A 138 -18.68 -25.33 8.57
CA PRO A 138 -19.26 -24.54 7.50
C PRO A 138 -18.84 -23.07 7.58
N LEU A 139 -18.79 -22.39 6.43
CA LEU A 139 -18.53 -20.95 6.40
C LEU A 139 -19.64 -20.18 7.13
N PRO A 140 -19.29 -19.21 8.01
CA PRO A 140 -20.29 -18.41 8.73
C PRO A 140 -21.23 -17.61 7.81
N THR A 141 -22.40 -17.22 8.32
CA THR A 141 -23.41 -16.48 7.54
C THR A 141 -23.32 -14.95 7.69
N TYR A 142 -22.22 -14.44 8.25
CA TYR A 142 -21.96 -13.02 8.46
C TYR A 142 -20.69 -12.57 7.71
N ARG A 143 -20.57 -11.26 7.47
CA ARG A 143 -19.41 -10.70 6.75
C ARG A 143 -18.12 -10.93 7.53
N LEU A 144 -17.09 -11.40 6.83
CA LEU A 144 -15.80 -11.74 7.42
C LEU A 144 -14.72 -10.75 7.01
N LYS A 145 -13.84 -10.41 7.98
CA LYS A 145 -12.55 -9.79 7.69
C LYS A 145 -11.60 -10.85 7.10
N PHE A 146 -10.64 -10.42 6.30
CA PHE A 146 -9.81 -11.31 5.49
C PHE A 146 -9.10 -12.44 6.27
N GLY A 147 -8.50 -12.13 7.44
CA GLY A 147 -7.87 -13.17 8.26
C GLY A 147 -8.87 -14.25 8.71
N LEU A 148 -10.05 -13.84 9.20
CA LEU A 148 -11.10 -14.77 9.63
C LEU A 148 -11.68 -15.57 8.44
N TYR A 149 -11.83 -14.93 7.29
CA TYR A 149 -12.25 -15.62 6.06
C TYR A 149 -11.30 -16.76 5.69
N LEU A 150 -9.98 -16.52 5.74
CA LEU A 150 -8.99 -17.55 5.44
C LEU A 150 -9.02 -18.69 6.48
N TYR A 151 -9.24 -18.36 7.75
CA TYR A 151 -9.36 -19.36 8.81
C TYR A 151 -10.58 -20.24 8.62
N TYR A 152 -11.77 -19.65 8.44
CA TYR A 152 -13.00 -20.41 8.22
C TYR A 152 -13.00 -21.19 6.89
N LYS A 153 -12.13 -20.81 5.95
CA LYS A 153 -11.89 -21.58 4.71
C LYS A 153 -10.87 -22.73 4.89
N GLY A 154 -10.31 -22.90 6.09
CA GLY A 154 -9.28 -23.91 6.37
C GLY A 154 -7.94 -23.64 5.67
N VAL A 155 -7.70 -22.41 5.18
CA VAL A 155 -6.48 -22.06 4.46
C VAL A 155 -5.33 -21.76 5.42
N ILE A 156 -5.65 -21.14 6.55
CA ILE A 156 -4.70 -20.81 7.63
C ILE A 156 -5.25 -21.26 8.98
N PRO A 157 -4.40 -21.58 9.97
CA PRO A 157 -4.84 -21.87 11.33
C PRO A 157 -5.14 -20.58 12.09
N TYR A 158 -5.88 -20.68 13.20
CA TYR A 158 -6.21 -19.52 14.03
C TYR A 158 -4.95 -18.85 14.61
N SER A 159 -3.94 -19.65 14.96
CA SER A 159 -2.63 -19.20 15.44
C SER A 159 -1.98 -18.21 14.46
N ALA A 160 -2.14 -18.42 13.15
CA ALA A 160 -1.61 -17.54 12.12
C ALA A 160 -2.32 -16.17 12.12
N ILE A 161 -3.61 -16.10 12.42
CA ILE A 161 -4.33 -14.82 12.56
C ILE A 161 -3.74 -14.02 13.73
N VAL A 162 -3.61 -14.65 14.90
CA VAL A 162 -3.08 -14.00 16.10
C VAL A 162 -1.68 -13.45 15.83
N LYS A 163 -0.79 -14.29 15.29
CA LYS A 163 0.58 -13.89 14.96
C LYS A 163 0.61 -12.74 13.93
N ALA A 164 -0.29 -12.76 12.95
CA ALA A 164 -0.36 -11.70 11.93
C ALA A 164 -0.89 -10.36 12.49
N LEU A 165 -1.83 -10.41 13.45
CA LEU A 165 -2.30 -9.22 14.15
C LEU A 165 -1.22 -8.64 15.07
N MET A 166 -0.47 -9.48 15.77
CA MET A 166 0.69 -9.05 16.56
C MET A 166 1.75 -8.39 15.68
N TRP A 167 2.12 -9.05 14.57
CA TRP A 167 3.04 -8.49 13.59
C TRP A 167 2.57 -7.13 13.05
N GLN A 168 1.28 -6.99 12.74
CA GLN A 168 0.73 -5.72 12.27
C GLN A 168 0.77 -4.64 13.35
N ARG A 169 0.55 -5.01 14.62
CA ARG A 169 0.65 -4.09 15.76
C ARG A 169 2.08 -3.61 15.97
N ASP A 170 3.05 -4.51 15.91
CA ASP A 170 4.46 -4.20 16.19
C ASP A 170 5.07 -3.31 15.09
N MET A 171 4.51 -3.34 13.88
CA MET A 171 4.85 -2.41 12.78
C MET A 171 4.28 -1.00 12.95
N ARG A 172 3.44 -0.75 13.96
CA ARG A 172 2.83 0.55 14.21
C ARG A 172 3.72 1.34 15.19
N PRO A 173 4.51 2.32 14.71
CA PRO A 173 5.30 3.15 15.62
C PRO A 173 4.38 3.89 16.60
N PRO A 174 4.73 3.99 17.89
CA PRO A 174 3.90 4.69 18.87
C PRO A 174 3.84 6.18 18.53
N ILE A 175 2.64 6.76 18.67
CA ILE A 175 2.37 8.11 18.16
C ILE A 175 3.21 9.19 18.84
N GLY A 176 3.56 9.01 20.11
CA GLY A 176 4.46 9.91 20.83
C GLY A 176 5.88 9.93 20.24
N GLN A 177 6.42 8.78 19.82
CA GLN A 177 7.72 8.74 19.15
C GLN A 177 7.66 9.38 17.76
N LEU A 178 6.55 9.20 17.03
CA LEU A 178 6.34 9.91 15.75
C LEU A 178 6.29 11.43 15.95
N ALA A 179 5.58 11.89 16.99
CA ALA A 179 5.50 13.31 17.31
C ALA A 179 6.87 13.91 17.61
N VAL A 180 7.73 13.18 18.34
CA VAL A 180 9.11 13.59 18.61
C VAL A 180 9.95 13.60 17.34
N ALA A 181 9.89 12.54 16.54
CA ALA A 181 10.66 12.44 15.30
C ALA A 181 10.34 13.57 14.30
N TRP A 182 9.14 14.13 14.35
CA TRP A 182 8.70 15.23 13.48
C TRP A 182 8.88 16.61 14.12
N GLY A 183 9.44 16.69 15.33
CA GLY A 183 9.62 17.95 16.06
C GLY A 183 8.33 18.57 16.56
N PHE A 184 7.22 17.83 16.59
CA PHE A 184 5.94 18.32 17.12
C PHE A 184 5.88 18.26 18.64
N LEU A 185 6.70 17.42 19.25
CA LEU A 185 6.74 17.20 20.69
C LEU A 185 8.18 17.05 21.14
N GLU A 186 8.58 17.69 22.23
CA GLU A 186 9.88 17.41 22.84
C GLU A 186 9.87 16.06 23.58
N PRO A 187 11.00 15.33 23.62
CA PRO A 187 11.05 13.99 24.22
C PRO A 187 10.52 13.90 25.66
N HIS A 188 10.76 14.94 26.48
CA HIS A 188 10.32 14.96 27.88
C HIS A 188 8.80 15.04 28.03
N PHE A 189 8.10 15.71 27.11
CA PHE A 189 6.65 15.82 27.13
C PHE A 189 5.94 14.47 26.90
N VAL A 190 6.60 13.48 26.28
CA VAL A 190 6.05 12.13 26.15
C VAL A 190 5.80 11.50 27.53
N SER A 191 6.73 11.67 28.46
CA SER A 191 6.60 11.16 29.82
C SER A 191 5.52 11.93 30.59
N VAL A 192 5.44 13.25 30.41
CA VAL A 192 4.40 14.10 31.00
C VAL A 192 3.00 13.64 30.56
N ILE A 193 2.78 13.46 29.26
CA ILE A 193 1.49 12.99 28.72
C ILE A 193 1.13 11.60 29.24
N ARG A 194 2.11 10.70 29.39
CA ARG A 194 1.88 9.36 29.95
C ARG A 194 1.48 9.42 31.42
N ALA A 195 2.12 10.30 32.19
CA ALA A 195 1.87 10.50 33.62
C ALA A 195 0.55 11.22 33.92
N ALA A 196 0.04 12.01 32.97
CA ALA A 196 -1.25 12.68 33.05
C ALA A 196 -2.41 11.66 32.96
N THR A 197 -2.63 10.91 34.03
CA THR A 197 -3.66 9.86 34.14
C THR A 197 -5.01 10.40 34.58
N GLU A 198 -5.01 11.58 35.19
CA GLU A 198 -6.17 12.37 35.57
C GLU A 198 -6.96 12.87 34.34
N ILE A 199 -6.31 12.98 33.19
CA ILE A 199 -6.96 13.36 31.93
C ILE A 199 -7.43 12.07 31.23
N PRO A 200 -8.75 11.85 31.06
CA PRO A 200 -9.23 10.67 30.36
C PRO A 200 -8.93 10.77 28.87
N GLY A 201 -8.48 9.66 28.29
CA GLY A 201 -8.32 9.50 26.84
C GLY A 201 -7.06 8.75 26.42
N THR A 202 -6.95 8.55 25.10
CA THR A 202 -5.73 8.01 24.49
C THR A 202 -4.56 8.99 24.63
N PHE A 203 -3.32 8.54 24.41
CA PHE A 203 -2.14 9.41 24.47
C PHE A 203 -2.31 10.68 23.63
N GLY A 204 -2.86 10.54 22.42
CA GLY A 204 -3.06 11.67 21.51
C GLY A 204 -4.12 12.65 21.99
N GLU A 205 -5.24 12.16 22.49
CA GLU A 205 -6.30 12.99 23.07
C GLU A 205 -5.77 13.78 24.28
N ARG A 206 -4.97 13.13 25.13
CA ARG A 206 -4.30 13.80 26.27
C ARG A 206 -3.32 14.86 25.81
N ALA A 207 -2.49 14.56 24.80
CA ALA A 207 -1.53 15.51 24.24
C ALA A 207 -2.21 16.77 23.70
N VAL A 208 -3.38 16.61 23.06
CA VAL A 208 -4.19 17.73 22.57
C VAL A 208 -4.80 18.53 23.72
N LYS A 209 -5.39 17.86 24.72
CA LYS A 209 -5.97 18.53 25.90
C LYS A 209 -4.94 19.30 26.72
N LEU A 210 -3.70 18.82 26.76
CA LEU A 210 -2.58 19.49 27.44
C LEU A 210 -1.98 20.65 26.62
N GLY A 211 -2.48 20.90 25.40
CA GLY A 211 -1.95 21.94 24.50
C GLY A 211 -0.57 21.62 23.91
N LEU A 212 -0.09 20.39 24.08
CA LEU A 212 1.23 19.94 23.62
C LEU A 212 1.23 19.53 22.15
N LEU A 213 0.06 19.18 21.62
CA LEU A 213 -0.17 18.93 20.19
C LEU A 213 -1.46 19.63 19.77
N SER A 214 -1.50 20.17 18.56
CA SER A 214 -2.76 20.63 17.95
C SER A 214 -3.56 19.46 17.36
N GLU A 215 -4.87 19.63 17.20
CA GLU A 215 -5.72 18.65 16.52
C GLU A 215 -5.24 18.36 15.09
N ALA A 216 -4.74 19.38 14.39
CA ALA A 216 -4.18 19.23 13.05
C ALA A 216 -2.93 18.35 13.06
N GLN A 217 -1.96 18.62 13.96
CA GLN A 217 -0.75 17.79 14.12
C GLN A 217 -1.12 16.35 14.47
N MET A 218 -2.08 16.15 15.37
CA MET A 218 -2.58 14.83 15.74
C MET A 218 -3.21 14.10 14.54
N GLY A 219 -3.99 14.80 13.72
CA GLY A 219 -4.58 14.27 12.50
C GLY A 219 -3.52 13.77 11.51
N VAL A 220 -2.45 14.54 11.28
CA VAL A 220 -1.36 14.13 10.37
C VAL A 220 -0.59 12.92 10.94
N LEU A 221 -0.32 12.89 12.25
CA LEU A 221 0.34 11.75 12.90
C LEU A 221 -0.49 10.47 12.77
N LEU A 222 -1.81 10.54 12.98
CA LEU A 222 -2.71 9.38 12.81
C LEU A 222 -2.78 8.91 11.36
N LEU A 223 -2.84 9.85 10.41
CA LEU A 223 -2.83 9.53 8.99
C LEU A 223 -1.55 8.79 8.62
N HIS A 224 -0.40 9.31 9.05
CA HIS A 224 0.89 8.68 8.80
C HIS A 224 0.99 7.28 9.42
N GLN A 225 0.60 7.15 10.68
CA GLN A 225 0.60 5.87 11.39
C GLN A 225 -0.30 4.82 10.70
N LYS A 226 -1.45 5.25 10.17
CA LYS A 226 -2.35 4.41 9.37
C LYS A 226 -1.74 4.02 8.02
N MET A 227 -0.99 4.91 7.38
CA MET A 227 -0.29 4.63 6.12
C MET A 227 0.87 3.63 6.28
N MET A 228 1.54 3.64 7.44
CA MET A 228 2.62 2.68 7.73
C MET A 228 2.09 1.27 8.05
N GLN A 229 0.84 1.16 8.48
CA GLN A 229 0.23 -0.12 8.83
C GLN A 229 0.14 -1.02 7.58
N THR A 230 0.93 -2.08 7.56
CA THR A 230 0.92 -3.08 6.49
C THR A 230 -0.37 -3.89 6.52
N HIS A 231 -0.84 -4.32 5.35
CA HIS A 231 -1.97 -5.25 5.27
C HIS A 231 -1.57 -6.63 5.79
N VAL A 232 -2.42 -7.20 6.66
CA VAL A 232 -2.26 -8.56 7.22
C VAL A 232 -2.03 -9.63 6.15
N GLY A 233 -2.56 -9.45 4.94
CA GLY A 233 -2.31 -10.37 3.80
C GLY A 233 -0.82 -10.55 3.47
N ARG A 234 0.01 -9.51 3.63
CA ARG A 234 1.47 -9.61 3.40
C ARG A 234 2.16 -10.52 4.40
N TYR A 235 1.67 -10.58 5.63
CA TYR A 235 2.20 -11.50 6.63
C TYR A 235 2.05 -12.95 6.15
N PHE A 236 0.86 -13.30 5.65
CA PHE A 236 0.59 -14.65 5.17
C PHE A 236 1.44 -15.02 3.97
N VAL A 237 1.72 -14.07 3.08
CA VAL A 237 2.66 -14.29 1.97
C VAL A 237 4.09 -14.47 2.46
N GLY A 238 4.57 -13.57 3.32
CA GLY A 238 5.93 -13.62 3.83
C GLY A 238 6.23 -14.85 4.70
N LYS A 239 5.22 -15.42 5.36
CA LYS A 239 5.32 -16.66 6.15
C LYS A 239 4.99 -17.92 5.35
N GLY A 240 4.70 -17.81 4.05
CA GLY A 240 4.45 -18.95 3.18
C GLY A 240 3.08 -19.62 3.34
N TYR A 241 2.16 -19.02 4.10
CA TYR A 241 0.76 -19.50 4.18
C TYR A 241 0.03 -19.34 2.84
N LEU A 242 0.39 -18.31 2.07
CA LEU A 242 -0.20 -17.98 0.78
C LEU A 242 0.88 -17.57 -0.22
N THR A 243 0.66 -17.83 -1.50
CA THR A 243 1.35 -17.10 -2.57
C THR A 243 0.65 -15.76 -2.85
N GLU A 244 1.33 -14.82 -3.50
CA GLU A 244 0.71 -13.56 -3.96
C GLU A 244 -0.51 -13.82 -4.86
N TRP A 245 -0.49 -14.87 -5.66
CA TRP A 245 -1.62 -15.25 -6.49
C TRP A 245 -2.80 -15.76 -5.65
N GLU A 246 -2.54 -16.61 -4.64
CA GLU A 246 -3.59 -17.12 -3.74
C GLU A 246 -4.19 -16.01 -2.87
N LEU A 247 -3.37 -15.07 -2.41
CA LEU A 247 -3.83 -13.87 -1.70
C LEU A 247 -4.87 -13.11 -2.55
N ASN A 248 -4.52 -12.79 -3.81
CA ASN A 248 -5.43 -12.07 -4.71
C ASN A 248 -6.66 -12.90 -5.11
N LYS A 249 -6.53 -14.22 -5.21
CA LYS A 249 -7.68 -15.13 -5.41
C LYS A 249 -8.63 -15.05 -4.22
N HIS A 250 -8.14 -15.26 -3.00
CA HIS A 250 -8.96 -15.27 -1.80
C HIS A 250 -9.58 -13.91 -1.47
N LEU A 251 -8.89 -12.80 -1.76
CA LEU A 251 -9.48 -11.46 -1.62
C LEU A 251 -10.72 -11.27 -2.50
N ARG A 252 -10.66 -11.73 -3.76
CA ARG A 252 -11.80 -11.66 -4.69
C ARG A 252 -12.94 -12.57 -4.25
N GLU A 253 -12.63 -13.79 -3.81
CA GLU A 253 -13.63 -14.74 -3.30
C GLU A 253 -14.31 -14.21 -2.03
N MET A 254 -13.55 -13.66 -1.08
CA MET A 254 -14.09 -13.03 0.13
C MET A 254 -14.99 -11.84 -0.22
N HIS A 255 -14.58 -11.00 -1.17
CA HIS A 255 -15.40 -9.86 -1.57
C HIS A 255 -16.76 -10.29 -2.12
N ARG A 256 -16.79 -11.30 -3.00
CA ARG A 256 -18.02 -11.90 -3.52
C ARG A 256 -18.88 -12.53 -2.42
N PHE A 257 -18.24 -13.25 -1.50
CA PHE A 257 -18.91 -13.83 -0.34
C PHE A 257 -19.58 -12.76 0.53
N ASN A 258 -18.85 -11.69 0.88
CA ASN A 258 -19.39 -10.60 1.69
C ASN A 258 -20.48 -9.78 0.98
N GLN A 259 -20.47 -9.73 -0.36
CA GLN A 259 -21.53 -9.10 -1.15
C GLN A 259 -22.86 -9.86 -1.06
N GLY A 260 -22.81 -11.20 -0.98
CA GLY A 260 -23.99 -12.05 -0.84
C GLY A 260 -24.61 -12.07 0.57
N ILE A 261 -23.98 -11.43 1.55
CA ILE A 261 -24.43 -11.42 2.94
C ILE A 261 -25.09 -10.07 3.26
N PRO A 262 -26.39 -10.06 3.61
CA PRO A 262 -27.07 -8.85 4.07
C PRO A 262 -26.48 -8.36 5.39
N GLU A 263 -26.30 -7.05 5.55
CA GLU A 263 -25.83 -6.46 6.81
C GLU A 263 -26.88 -6.66 7.92
N LYS A 264 -26.74 -7.71 8.72
CA LYS A 264 -27.49 -7.82 9.97
C LYS A 264 -26.87 -6.90 11.03
N GLY A 265 -27.55 -5.80 11.32
CA GLY A 265 -27.62 -5.24 12.67
C GLY A 265 -26.99 -3.87 12.91
N SER A 266 -27.66 -2.80 12.47
CA SER A 266 -27.79 -1.63 13.35
C SER A 266 -28.90 -1.96 14.35
N ARG A 267 -28.56 -2.73 15.40
CA ARG A 267 -29.40 -2.78 16.60
C ARG A 267 -29.21 -1.43 17.28
N LYS A 268 -30.10 -0.48 16.99
CA LYS A 268 -30.38 0.63 17.90
C LYS A 268 -30.77 -0.01 19.23
N GLY A 269 -29.89 0.09 20.22
CA GLY A 269 -30.27 -0.07 21.61
C GLY A 269 -31.32 1.00 21.91
N LYS A 270 -32.48 0.56 22.39
CA LYS A 270 -33.30 1.38 23.27
C LYS A 270 -32.62 1.46 24.62
#